data_AF-A0A3A9SAK9-F1
#
_entry.id   AF-A0A3A9SAK9-F1
#
_cell.length_a   1.000
_cell.length_b   1.000
_cell.length_c   1.000
_cell.angle_alpha   90.00
_cell.angle_beta   90.00
_cell.angle_gamma   90.00
#
_symmetry.space_group_name_H-M   'P 1'
#
loop_
_entity.id
_entity.type
_entity.pdbx_description
1 polymer ?
#
loop_
_entity_poly.entity_id
_entity_poly.type
_entity_poly.pdbx_seq_one_letter_code
_entity_poly.pdbx_strand_id
1 'polypeptide(L)'
;MKKENNPSNFIKRLTVAVLVVAVLIASTVFVFDPFYHYHKPWLGMKAVLNDKEYQCVGSLRNFDYDALIVGSSVMENNNNAWYDEAYNVKSIKAIRSYGATADLCYLLDEAFEKHDVKYVFYNIDPSSLSADAETTYKSTGCPMYLYDRNPFNDVQYLFNKDVLFEKIPYQLANAMSTDYDEGLSYNWAKWKEFGPHMALGLYYRPREVVEMMEETAYKENLEKNIALLTSEVAAHPDTQFIFFYPVYSMLWWDGIVRTGERDAYIYNEKEMTKALLQYDNVRVFCFQNDRDIATNLEYYMDSLHFSPEINKLMLDKMVAGEGEMTLDNYEEVIDGVKDFSETIVNELIIPYEEKDMLTYEITE
;
A
#
# COMPACT_ATOMS: atom_id res chain seq x y z
N MET A 1 54.71 37.95 23.86
CA MET A 1 53.36 38.41 23.44
C MET A 1 52.33 37.41 23.95
N LYS A 2 51.64 37.74 25.05
CA LYS A 2 50.45 36.97 25.47
C LYS A 2 49.37 37.25 24.42
N LYS A 3 48.95 36.25 23.64
CA LYS A 3 47.69 36.33 22.89
C LYS A 3 46.60 36.49 23.95
N GLU A 4 46.11 37.71 24.14
CA GLU A 4 44.87 37.90 24.89
C GLU A 4 43.80 37.10 24.15
N ASN A 5 43.38 35.99 24.74
CA ASN A 5 42.20 35.25 24.29
C ASN A 5 41.00 36.15 24.60
N ASN A 6 40.70 37.07 23.68
CA ASN A 6 39.54 37.94 23.76
C ASN A 6 38.29 37.03 23.72
N PRO A 7 37.45 37.04 24.77
CA PRO A 7 36.24 36.21 24.83
C PRO A 7 35.32 36.41 23.61
N SER A 8 35.27 37.61 23.04
CA SER A 8 34.52 37.89 21.81
C SER A 8 35.07 37.13 20.60
N ASN A 9 36.40 37.01 20.47
CA ASN A 9 37.03 36.26 19.39
C ASN A 9 36.82 34.75 19.55
N PHE A 10 36.80 34.25 20.79
CA PHE A 10 36.45 32.86 21.07
C PHE A 10 34.99 32.57 20.70
N ILE A 11 34.04 33.39 21.18
CA ILE A 11 32.61 33.24 20.87
C ILE A 11 32.38 33.27 19.37
N LYS A 12 32.95 34.26 18.65
CA LYS A 12 32.82 34.33 17.18
C LYS A 12 33.33 33.06 16.49
N ARG A 13 34.49 32.54 16.89
CA ARG A 13 35.05 31.31 16.33
C ARG A 13 34.20 30.09 16.64
N LEU A 14 33.69 29.98 17.86
CA LEU A 14 32.80 28.90 18.27
C LEU A 14 31.49 28.94 17.47
N THR A 15 30.86 30.11 17.34
CA THR A 15 29.65 30.29 16.54
C THR A 15 29.90 29.92 15.08
N VAL A 16 30.99 30.37 14.47
CA VAL A 16 31.35 29.98 13.10
C VAL A 16 31.56 28.47 13.00
N ALA A 17 32.27 27.85 13.94
CA ALA A 17 32.47 26.40 13.93
C ALA A 17 31.14 25.62 14.04
N VAL A 18 30.23 26.05 14.91
CA VAL A 18 28.89 25.46 15.05
C VAL A 18 28.09 25.61 13.76
N LEU A 19 28.09 26.79 13.13
CA LEU A 19 27.40 27.01 11.85
C LEU A 19 27.99 26.16 10.73
N VAL A 20 29.31 26.02 10.66
CA VAL A 20 29.97 25.16 9.67
C VAL A 20 29.55 23.70 9.87
N VAL A 21 29.56 23.19 11.11
CA VAL A 21 29.12 21.82 11.41
C VAL A 21 27.63 21.65 11.07
N ALA A 22 26.79 22.61 11.39
CA ALA A 22 25.36 22.57 11.06
C ALA A 22 25.14 22.51 9.54
N VAL A 23 25.84 23.36 8.77
CA VAL A 23 25.78 23.32 7.30
C VAL A 23 26.27 21.99 6.77
N LEU A 24 27.33 21.41 7.32
CA LEU A 24 27.83 20.09 6.90
C LEU A 24 26.81 18.98 7.18
N ILE A 25 26.15 18.98 8.34
CA ILE A 25 25.09 18.02 8.68
C ILE A 25 23.93 18.15 7.69
N ALA A 26 23.38 19.35 7.55
CA ALA A 26 22.24 19.59 6.66
C ALA A 26 22.58 19.25 5.20
N SER A 27 23.78 19.62 4.74
CA SER A 27 24.24 19.28 3.38
C SER A 27 24.41 17.77 3.20
N THR A 28 24.85 17.05 4.23
CA THR A 28 24.98 15.59 4.17
C THR A 28 23.61 14.93 4.04
N VAL A 29 22.65 15.31 4.90
CA VAL A 29 21.28 14.80 4.82
C VAL A 29 20.63 15.17 3.49
N PHE A 30 20.80 16.41 3.04
CA PHE A 30 20.30 16.87 1.75
C PHE A 30 20.89 16.07 0.58
N VAL A 31 22.20 15.79 0.54
CA VAL A 31 22.84 15.10 -0.59
C VAL A 31 22.44 13.62 -0.68
N PHE A 32 22.29 12.95 0.47
CA PHE A 32 21.91 11.53 0.50
C PHE A 32 20.40 11.33 0.40
N ASP A 33 19.64 12.22 1.04
CA ASP A 33 18.17 12.26 1.05
C ASP A 33 17.54 10.87 1.12
N PRO A 34 17.77 10.10 2.21
CA PRO A 34 17.26 8.73 2.31
C PRO A 34 15.74 8.60 2.24
N PHE A 35 15.00 9.72 2.35
CA PHE A 35 13.56 9.77 2.22
C PHE A 35 13.07 10.37 0.90
N TYR A 36 13.99 10.81 0.04
CA TYR A 36 13.74 11.31 -1.31
C TYR A 36 12.80 12.52 -1.38
N HIS A 37 12.79 13.41 -0.38
CA HIS A 37 11.91 14.59 -0.38
C HIS A 37 12.46 15.77 -1.19
N TYR A 38 13.77 15.78 -1.48
CA TYR A 38 14.43 16.82 -2.25
C TYR A 38 14.78 16.38 -3.66
N HIS A 39 15.13 15.11 -3.87
CA HIS A 39 15.53 14.61 -5.18
C HIS A 39 15.48 13.07 -5.30
N LYS A 40 15.48 12.58 -6.54
CA LYS A 40 15.79 11.17 -6.85
C LYS A 40 17.22 10.79 -6.45
N PRO A 41 17.57 9.49 -6.35
CA PRO A 41 18.92 9.07 -5.99
C PRO A 41 19.99 9.73 -6.87
N TRP A 42 20.99 10.31 -6.22
CA TRP A 42 22.14 10.91 -6.90
C TRP A 42 23.33 9.94 -6.96
N LEU A 43 24.36 10.33 -7.70
CA LEU A 43 25.65 9.62 -7.76
C LEU A 43 25.56 8.20 -8.33
N GLY A 44 24.51 7.89 -9.08
CA GLY A 44 24.26 6.54 -9.61
C GLY A 44 23.91 5.51 -8.53
N MET A 45 23.50 5.96 -7.33
CA MET A 45 23.00 5.08 -6.27
C MET A 45 21.65 4.48 -6.68
N LYS A 46 21.43 3.22 -6.30
CA LYS A 46 20.12 2.58 -6.37
C LYS A 46 19.12 3.27 -5.43
N ALA A 47 17.84 3.32 -5.80
CA ALA A 47 16.75 3.74 -4.95
C ALA A 47 16.47 2.72 -3.86
N VAL A 48 16.81 3.04 -2.61
CA VAL A 48 16.52 2.20 -1.45
C VAL A 48 15.18 2.59 -0.84
N LEU A 49 14.12 1.82 -1.13
CA LEU A 49 12.76 2.04 -0.65
C LEU A 49 12.32 0.91 0.30
N ASN A 50 12.18 1.22 1.59
CA ASN A 50 11.86 0.27 2.66
C ASN A 50 11.06 0.87 3.83
N ASP A 51 10.73 2.16 3.78
CA ASP A 51 10.04 2.92 4.83
C ASP A 51 8.96 3.79 4.18
N LYS A 52 7.86 3.16 3.74
CA LYS A 52 6.82 3.78 2.91
C LYS A 52 6.20 5.03 3.54
N GLU A 53 5.99 5.05 4.86
CA GLU A 53 5.45 6.22 5.57
C GLU A 53 6.35 7.46 5.45
N TYR A 54 7.66 7.28 5.29
CA TYR A 54 8.60 8.39 5.12
C TYR A 54 8.98 8.63 3.66
N GLN A 55 8.95 7.60 2.81
CA GLN A 55 9.53 7.64 1.47
C GLN A 55 8.52 7.78 0.33
N CYS A 56 7.28 7.30 0.50
CA CYS A 56 6.33 7.18 -0.61
C CYS A 56 6.03 8.54 -1.24
N VAL A 57 5.70 9.55 -0.45
CA VAL A 57 5.47 10.92 -0.95
C VAL A 57 6.73 11.52 -1.60
N GLY A 58 7.91 11.31 -1.00
CA GLY A 58 9.16 11.81 -1.57
C GLY A 58 9.48 11.19 -2.94
N SER A 59 9.35 9.87 -3.04
CA SER A 59 9.61 9.14 -4.29
C SER A 59 8.59 9.51 -5.38
N LEU A 60 7.31 9.64 -5.05
CA LEU A 60 6.27 10.08 -5.98
C LEU A 60 6.51 11.50 -6.52
N ARG A 61 7.09 12.39 -5.72
CA ARG A 61 7.37 13.78 -6.14
C ARG A 61 8.60 13.94 -7.02
N ASN A 62 9.59 13.06 -6.86
CA ASN A 62 10.96 13.33 -7.30
C ASN A 62 11.54 12.28 -8.26
N PHE A 63 10.97 11.08 -8.34
CA PHE A 63 11.48 10.02 -9.22
C PHE A 63 10.91 10.16 -10.63
N ASP A 64 11.62 9.67 -11.64
CA ASP A 64 11.04 9.57 -12.98
C ASP A 64 10.30 8.23 -13.10
N TYR A 65 9.01 8.25 -13.44
CA TYR A 65 8.16 7.09 -13.68
C TYR A 65 6.96 7.51 -14.55
N ASP A 66 6.27 6.53 -15.14
CA ASP A 66 5.03 6.73 -15.90
C ASP A 66 3.94 5.69 -15.58
N ALA A 67 4.13 4.87 -14.54
CA ALA A 67 3.11 3.98 -14.01
C ALA A 67 3.13 3.91 -12.47
N LEU A 68 1.95 3.69 -11.88
CA LEU A 68 1.77 3.58 -10.43
C LEU A 68 1.24 2.20 -10.05
N ILE A 69 1.81 1.61 -9.01
CA ILE A 69 1.32 0.42 -8.33
C ILE A 69 0.75 0.89 -6.98
N VAL A 70 -0.58 1.01 -6.89
CA VAL A 70 -1.31 1.66 -5.80
C VAL A 70 -2.03 0.61 -4.96
N GLY A 71 -1.94 0.70 -3.63
CA GLY A 71 -2.71 -0.17 -2.75
C GLY A 71 -2.19 -0.25 -1.32
N SER A 72 -2.67 -1.25 -0.58
CA SER A 72 -2.28 -1.47 0.81
C SER A 72 -1.00 -2.28 0.98
N SER A 73 -0.75 -2.81 2.18
CA SER A 73 0.29 -3.80 2.45
C SER A 73 0.23 -5.04 1.54
N VAL A 74 -0.95 -5.37 1.00
CA VAL A 74 -1.16 -6.46 0.03
C VAL A 74 -0.35 -6.24 -1.26
N MET A 75 -0.11 -4.97 -1.60
CA MET A 75 0.61 -4.59 -2.82
C MET A 75 2.12 -4.48 -2.64
N GLU A 76 2.64 -4.54 -1.41
CA GLU A 76 4.07 -4.39 -1.13
C GLU A 76 4.93 -5.49 -1.75
N ASN A 77 4.38 -6.70 -1.87
CA ASN A 77 5.11 -7.85 -2.36
C ASN A 77 5.22 -7.95 -3.88
N ASN A 78 4.51 -7.09 -4.62
CA ASN A 78 4.72 -6.95 -6.07
C ASN A 78 6.19 -6.58 -6.38
N ASN A 79 6.70 -6.98 -7.54
CA ASN A 79 7.96 -6.44 -8.05
C ASN A 79 7.66 -5.44 -9.18
N ASN A 80 8.20 -4.22 -9.09
CA ASN A 80 8.01 -3.19 -10.12
C ASN A 80 8.41 -3.68 -11.52
N ALA A 81 9.49 -4.46 -11.60
CA ALA A 81 10.00 -4.99 -12.87
C ALA A 81 8.97 -5.87 -13.61
N TRP A 82 8.07 -6.53 -12.88
CA TRP A 82 7.01 -7.34 -13.52
C TRP A 82 6.01 -6.46 -14.29
N TYR A 83 5.69 -5.28 -13.77
CA TYR A 83 4.80 -4.32 -14.42
C TYR A 83 5.53 -3.59 -15.55
N ASP A 84 6.78 -3.22 -15.33
CA ASP A 84 7.65 -2.58 -16.34
C ASP A 84 7.78 -3.47 -17.57
N GLU A 85 8.03 -4.77 -17.40
CA GLU A 85 8.12 -5.74 -18.49
C GLU A 85 6.77 -5.95 -19.18
N ALA A 86 5.70 -6.12 -18.41
CA ALA A 86 4.37 -6.44 -18.95
C ALA A 86 3.74 -5.29 -19.75
N TYR A 87 3.96 -4.03 -19.33
CA TYR A 87 3.33 -2.85 -19.91
C TYR A 87 4.31 -1.92 -20.63
N ASN A 88 5.61 -2.24 -20.64
CA ASN A 88 6.68 -1.39 -21.19
C ASN A 88 6.63 0.04 -20.60
N VAL A 89 6.66 0.09 -19.27
CA VAL A 89 6.56 1.29 -18.44
C VAL A 89 7.73 1.36 -17.45
N LYS A 90 7.81 2.46 -16.71
CA LYS A 90 8.62 2.55 -15.50
C LYS A 90 7.68 2.81 -14.32
N SER A 91 7.54 1.82 -13.46
CA SER A 91 6.58 1.81 -12.36
C SER A 91 7.20 2.21 -11.03
N ILE A 92 6.39 2.87 -10.20
CA ILE A 92 6.68 3.11 -8.79
C ILE A 92 5.51 2.73 -7.91
N LYS A 93 5.79 2.36 -6.66
CA LYS A 93 4.80 1.95 -5.67
C LYS A 93 4.28 3.15 -4.88
N ALA A 94 2.97 3.32 -4.89
CA ALA A 94 2.21 4.25 -4.07
C ALA A 94 1.43 3.47 -2.99
N ILE A 95 2.09 3.17 -1.87
CA ILE A 95 1.60 2.18 -0.90
C ILE A 95 1.31 2.80 0.45
N ARG A 96 0.20 2.36 1.07
CA ARG A 96 -0.19 2.69 2.45
C ARG A 96 -0.40 1.40 3.25
N SER A 97 -0.20 1.42 4.57
CA SER A 97 -0.42 0.20 5.39
C SER A 97 -1.89 -0.24 5.46
N TYR A 98 -2.86 0.69 5.46
CA TYR A 98 -4.28 0.39 5.64
C TYR A 98 -5.11 0.46 4.35
N GLY A 99 -4.56 1.02 3.26
CA GLY A 99 -5.23 1.07 1.96
C GLY A 99 -6.52 1.89 1.89
N ALA A 100 -6.80 2.77 2.86
CA ALA A 100 -7.98 3.62 2.81
C ALA A 100 -8.02 4.43 1.51
N THR A 101 -9.19 4.48 0.87
CA THR A 101 -9.38 5.13 -0.42
C THR A 101 -8.87 6.57 -0.43
N ALA A 102 -9.17 7.34 0.63
CA ALA A 102 -8.69 8.71 0.77
C ALA A 102 -7.16 8.83 0.84
N ASP A 103 -6.47 7.91 1.52
CA ASP A 103 -5.00 7.91 1.55
C ASP A 103 -4.44 7.57 0.17
N LEU A 104 -5.00 6.58 -0.52
CA LEU A 104 -4.50 6.19 -1.84
C LEU A 104 -4.78 7.28 -2.90
N CYS A 105 -5.92 7.97 -2.84
CA CYS A 105 -6.18 9.14 -3.68
C CYS A 105 -5.21 10.29 -3.39
N TYR A 106 -4.86 10.54 -2.12
CA TYR A 106 -3.81 11.51 -1.79
C TYR A 106 -2.46 11.16 -2.45
N LEU A 107 -2.10 9.88 -2.53
CA LEU A 107 -0.88 9.48 -3.23
C LEU A 107 -0.99 9.62 -4.75
N LEU A 108 -2.19 9.42 -5.33
CA LEU A 108 -2.46 9.71 -6.74
C LEU A 108 -2.28 11.20 -7.03
N ASP A 109 -2.86 12.08 -6.21
CA ASP A 109 -2.71 13.55 -6.31
C ASP A 109 -1.23 13.95 -6.31
N GLU A 110 -0.43 13.41 -5.38
CA GLU A 110 1.00 13.71 -5.29
C GLU A 110 1.78 13.27 -6.54
N ALA A 111 1.35 12.19 -7.19
CA ALA A 111 1.95 11.71 -8.43
C ALA A 111 1.53 12.57 -9.63
N PHE A 112 0.23 12.80 -9.79
CA PHE A 112 -0.31 13.55 -10.93
C PHE A 112 0.09 15.04 -10.93
N GLU A 113 0.56 15.60 -9.81
CA GLU A 113 1.05 16.99 -9.76
C GLU A 113 2.20 17.26 -10.75
N LYS A 114 3.07 16.26 -10.99
CA LYS A 114 4.31 16.45 -11.80
C LYS A 114 4.58 15.36 -12.82
N HIS A 115 3.73 14.33 -12.90
CA HIS A 115 3.97 13.16 -13.73
C HIS A 115 2.81 12.92 -14.70
N ASP A 116 3.17 12.69 -15.97
CA ASP A 116 2.24 12.18 -16.97
C ASP A 116 2.12 10.66 -16.82
N VAL A 117 1.27 10.22 -15.89
CA VAL A 117 1.08 8.80 -15.58
C VAL A 117 0.23 8.13 -16.67
N LYS A 118 0.73 7.04 -17.25
CA LYS A 118 0.04 6.27 -18.29
C LYS A 118 -0.83 5.15 -17.72
N TYR A 119 -0.37 4.53 -16.64
CA TYR A 119 -1.05 3.40 -16.01
C TYR A 119 -1.12 3.54 -14.50
N VAL A 120 -2.29 3.23 -13.94
CA VAL A 120 -2.50 3.08 -12.49
C VAL A 120 -3.03 1.69 -12.24
N PHE A 121 -2.25 0.86 -11.54
CA PHE A 121 -2.66 -0.46 -11.07
C PHE A 121 -3.10 -0.35 -9.62
N TYR A 122 -4.41 -0.36 -9.38
CA TYR A 122 -4.99 -0.04 -8.08
C TYR A 122 -5.65 -1.26 -7.47
N ASN A 123 -5.16 -1.68 -6.30
CA ASN A 123 -5.80 -2.69 -5.48
C ASN A 123 -6.88 -2.06 -4.60
N ILE A 124 -8.13 -2.50 -4.78
CA ILE A 124 -9.25 -2.10 -3.91
C ILE A 124 -9.38 -3.14 -2.81
N ASP A 125 -9.10 -2.74 -1.57
CA ASP A 125 -9.39 -3.58 -0.41
C ASP A 125 -10.87 -3.43 -0.02
N PRO A 126 -11.61 -4.51 0.26
CA PRO A 126 -13.05 -4.44 0.56
C PRO A 126 -13.37 -3.48 1.72
N SER A 127 -12.55 -3.50 2.77
CA SER A 127 -12.70 -2.62 3.94
C SER A 127 -12.50 -1.13 3.61
N SER A 128 -11.74 -0.81 2.56
CA SER A 128 -11.47 0.58 2.14
C SER A 128 -12.71 1.30 1.62
N LEU A 129 -13.73 0.56 1.17
CA LEU A 129 -15.00 1.09 0.66
C LEU A 129 -15.93 1.52 1.80
N SER A 130 -15.79 0.89 2.97
CA SER A 130 -16.58 1.17 4.18
C SER A 130 -15.91 2.21 5.09
N ALA A 131 -14.63 2.49 4.88
CA ALA A 131 -13.84 3.41 5.68
C ALA A 131 -14.23 4.88 5.47
N ASP A 132 -13.89 5.73 6.44
CA ASP A 132 -14.08 7.17 6.32
C ASP A 132 -13.28 7.73 5.13
N ALA A 133 -13.91 8.62 4.36
CA ALA A 133 -13.31 9.29 3.21
C ALA A 133 -12.38 10.45 3.62
N GLU A 134 -11.58 10.25 4.67
CA GLU A 134 -10.60 11.19 5.20
C GLU A 134 -9.23 10.53 5.33
N THR A 135 -8.17 11.29 5.08
CA THR A 135 -6.80 10.76 5.14
C THR A 135 -6.38 10.45 6.57
N THR A 136 -5.68 9.34 6.78
CA THR A 136 -5.27 8.82 8.10
C THR A 136 -3.82 9.13 8.45
N TYR A 137 -3.02 9.75 7.57
CA TYR A 137 -1.58 9.98 7.77
C TYR A 137 -1.22 10.56 9.14
N LYS A 138 -1.99 11.56 9.61
CA LYS A 138 -1.75 12.21 10.90
C LYS A 138 -2.02 11.28 12.08
N SER A 139 -3.10 10.50 12.05
CA SER A 139 -3.47 9.60 13.15
C SER A 139 -2.53 8.39 13.22
N THR A 140 -1.92 8.00 12.10
CA THR A 140 -0.95 6.90 12.02
C THR A 140 0.50 7.32 12.29
N GLY A 141 0.74 8.60 12.63
CA GLY A 141 2.08 9.08 13.00
C GLY A 141 3.03 9.31 11.83
N CYS A 142 2.52 9.51 10.60
CA CYS A 142 3.36 9.89 9.47
C CYS A 142 4.04 11.24 9.73
N PRO A 143 5.26 11.47 9.19
CA PRO A 143 6.00 12.71 9.38
C PRO A 143 5.36 13.85 8.56
N MET A 144 4.24 14.39 9.02
CA MET A 144 3.43 15.36 8.23
C MET A 144 4.22 16.58 7.76
N TYR A 145 5.31 16.94 8.45
CA TYR A 145 6.20 18.02 8.03
C TYR A 145 6.95 17.72 6.72
N LEU A 146 7.12 16.45 6.34
CA LEU A 146 7.65 16.05 5.02
C LEU A 146 6.56 15.95 3.95
N TYR A 147 5.29 15.93 4.35
CA TYR A 147 4.15 15.81 3.45
C TYR A 147 3.68 17.19 2.97
N ASP A 148 3.98 18.25 3.72
CA ASP A 148 3.69 19.60 3.27
C ASP A 148 4.73 20.12 2.25
N ARG A 149 4.64 21.40 1.90
CA ARG A 149 5.56 22.11 0.98
C ARG A 149 6.35 23.20 1.71
N ASN A 150 6.52 23.11 3.03
CA ASN A 150 7.10 24.15 3.88
C ASN A 150 8.58 23.85 4.22
N PRO A 151 9.55 24.42 3.49
CA PRO A 151 10.97 24.09 3.70
C PRO A 151 11.54 24.54 5.06
N PHE A 152 10.79 25.33 5.84
CA PHE A 152 11.27 25.81 7.14
C PHE A 152 11.13 24.77 8.25
N ASN A 153 10.21 23.81 8.14
CA ASN A 153 10.02 22.76 9.14
C ASN A 153 10.88 21.50 8.85
N ASP A 154 11.46 21.41 7.66
CA ASP A 154 12.44 20.40 7.22
C ASP A 154 13.70 20.34 8.11
N VAL A 155 13.91 21.34 8.97
CA VAL A 155 14.91 21.29 10.04
C VAL A 155 14.79 20.00 10.87
N GLN A 156 13.57 19.46 11.01
CA GLN A 156 13.30 18.18 11.69
C GLN A 156 13.88 16.98 10.97
N TYR A 157 14.05 17.04 9.64
CA TYR A 157 14.68 16.02 8.82
C TYR A 157 16.18 16.27 8.69
N LEU A 158 16.58 17.48 8.30
CA LEU A 158 17.97 17.86 8.03
C LEU A 158 18.91 17.70 9.23
N PHE A 159 18.39 17.87 10.45
CA PHE A 159 19.17 17.74 11.69
C PHE A 159 18.76 16.52 12.54
N ASN A 160 18.09 15.55 11.93
CA ASN A 160 17.69 14.33 12.61
C ASN A 160 18.90 13.40 12.79
N LYS A 161 19.16 12.98 14.04
CA LYS A 161 20.27 12.09 14.36
C LYS A 161 20.09 10.69 13.75
N ASP A 162 18.87 10.18 13.70
CA ASP A 162 18.58 8.82 13.21
C ASP A 162 18.70 8.79 11.69
N VAL A 163 18.33 9.89 11.02
CA VAL A 163 18.60 10.06 9.58
C VAL A 163 20.10 10.02 9.30
N LEU A 164 20.88 10.81 10.04
CA LEU A 164 22.32 10.92 9.82
C LEU A 164 23.09 9.63 10.14
N PHE A 165 22.74 8.96 11.25
CA PHE A 165 23.52 7.85 11.79
C PHE A 165 22.92 6.46 11.52
N GLU A 166 21.66 6.36 11.11
CA GLU A 166 21.00 5.08 10.82
C GLU A 166 20.51 5.01 9.37
N LYS A 167 19.69 5.97 8.92
CA LYS A 167 19.04 5.89 7.60
C LYS A 167 20.03 6.08 6.45
N ILE A 168 20.93 7.06 6.52
CA ILE A 168 21.97 7.26 5.48
C ILE A 168 22.92 6.05 5.41
N PRO A 169 23.52 5.55 6.52
CA PRO A 169 24.34 4.35 6.46
C PRO A 169 23.60 3.13 5.92
N TYR A 170 22.32 2.96 6.29
CA TYR A 170 21.49 1.87 5.76
C TYR A 170 21.24 2.02 4.26
N GLN A 171 20.88 3.21 3.77
CA GLN A 171 20.71 3.50 2.35
C GLN A 171 22.00 3.20 1.58
N LEU A 172 23.15 3.66 2.07
CA LEU A 172 24.46 3.39 1.48
C LEU A 172 24.77 1.89 1.40
N ALA A 173 24.57 1.16 2.50
CA ALA A 173 24.83 -0.27 2.56
C ALA A 173 23.98 -1.06 1.53
N ASN A 174 22.71 -0.68 1.36
CA ASN A 174 21.82 -1.32 0.39
C ASN A 174 22.12 -0.88 -1.04
N ALA A 175 22.33 0.43 -1.28
CA ALA A 175 22.59 0.96 -2.61
C ALA A 175 23.89 0.41 -3.23
N MET A 176 24.89 0.10 -2.40
CA MET A 176 26.15 -0.54 -2.83
C MET A 176 26.08 -2.06 -2.91
N SER A 177 25.00 -2.69 -2.41
CA SER A 177 24.84 -4.14 -2.46
C SER A 177 24.49 -4.60 -3.88
N THR A 178 25.21 -5.62 -4.34
CA THR A 178 24.89 -6.29 -5.62
C THR A 178 23.55 -6.98 -5.58
N ASP A 179 23.16 -7.47 -4.40
CA ASP A 179 21.98 -8.30 -4.18
C ASP A 179 20.72 -7.47 -3.89
N TYR A 180 20.85 -6.14 -3.81
CA TYR A 180 19.71 -5.25 -3.64
C TYR A 180 18.96 -5.08 -4.97
N ASP A 181 17.70 -5.51 -4.99
CA ASP A 181 16.75 -5.34 -6.09
C ASP A 181 15.82 -4.14 -5.82
N GLU A 182 15.91 -3.10 -6.64
CA GLU A 182 15.07 -1.90 -6.56
C GLU A 182 13.59 -2.20 -6.83
N GLY A 183 13.31 -3.26 -7.61
CA GLY A 183 11.96 -3.70 -7.92
C GLY A 183 11.19 -4.21 -6.70
N LEU A 184 11.91 -4.63 -5.64
CA LEU A 184 11.34 -5.10 -4.37
C LEU A 184 11.12 -3.97 -3.35
N SER A 185 10.86 -2.74 -3.82
CA SER A 185 10.52 -1.60 -2.96
C SER A 185 9.44 -1.96 -1.91
N TYR A 186 9.70 -1.70 -0.63
CA TYR A 186 8.82 -2.02 0.52
C TYR A 186 8.51 -3.51 0.76
N ASN A 187 9.08 -4.42 -0.04
CA ASN A 187 8.79 -5.85 0.06
C ASN A 187 9.23 -6.42 1.43
N TRP A 188 8.30 -7.09 2.10
CA TRP A 188 8.54 -7.72 3.40
C TRP A 188 8.62 -9.25 3.33
N ALA A 189 8.24 -9.86 2.20
CA ALA A 189 8.08 -11.32 2.05
C ALA A 189 9.32 -12.13 2.45
N LYS A 190 10.52 -11.64 2.14
CA LYS A 190 11.78 -12.36 2.45
C LYS A 190 12.01 -12.63 3.95
N TRP A 191 11.30 -11.93 4.82
CA TRP A 191 11.42 -12.06 6.28
C TRP A 191 10.28 -12.85 6.91
N LYS A 192 9.44 -13.48 6.09
CA LYS A 192 8.19 -14.09 6.52
C LYS A 192 8.04 -15.49 5.95
N GLU A 193 7.19 -16.27 6.61
CA GLU A 193 6.84 -17.62 6.24
C GLU A 193 5.36 -17.64 5.81
N PHE A 194 5.07 -18.45 4.79
CA PHE A 194 3.73 -18.68 4.28
C PHE A 194 3.40 -20.15 4.49
N GLY A 195 2.16 -20.44 4.86
CA GLY A 195 1.77 -21.80 5.20
C GLY A 195 0.54 -21.84 6.11
N PRO A 196 -0.13 -23.01 6.18
CA PRO A 196 -1.32 -23.20 7.01
C PRO A 196 -1.05 -22.92 8.49
N HIS A 197 0.15 -23.23 8.99
CA HIS A 197 0.51 -22.94 10.39
C HIS A 197 0.47 -21.45 10.70
N MET A 198 1.01 -20.62 9.80
CA MET A 198 1.01 -19.17 9.96
C MET A 198 -0.41 -18.60 9.81
N ALA A 199 -1.10 -18.97 8.72
CA ALA A 199 -2.43 -18.47 8.42
C ALA A 199 -3.45 -18.77 9.51
N LEU A 200 -3.50 -20.02 9.99
CA LEU A 200 -4.41 -20.44 11.06
C LEU A 200 -3.96 -19.92 12.43
N GLY A 201 -2.65 -19.80 12.67
CA GLY A 201 -2.10 -19.33 13.93
C GLY A 201 -2.36 -17.84 14.21
N LEU A 202 -2.53 -17.04 13.15
CA LEU A 202 -2.86 -15.61 13.22
C LEU A 202 -4.34 -15.30 13.01
N TYR A 203 -5.15 -16.31 12.66
CA TYR A 203 -6.59 -16.16 12.54
C TYR A 203 -7.28 -16.49 13.86
N TYR A 204 -7.76 -15.45 14.55
CA TYR A 204 -8.60 -15.58 15.73
C TYR A 204 -10.06 -15.52 15.29
N ARG A 205 -10.68 -16.69 15.16
CA ARG A 205 -12.05 -16.84 14.67
C ARG A 205 -13.04 -16.27 15.70
N PRO A 206 -13.96 -15.38 15.30
CA PRO A 206 -15.05 -14.93 16.16
C PRO A 206 -15.89 -16.11 16.66
N ARG A 207 -16.16 -16.19 17.97
CA ARG A 207 -16.95 -17.29 18.55
C ARG A 207 -18.41 -17.23 18.18
N GLU A 208 -18.96 -16.03 18.22
CA GLU A 208 -20.36 -15.78 17.90
C GLU A 208 -20.52 -15.48 16.42
N VAL A 209 -21.65 -15.88 15.86
CA VAL A 209 -22.06 -15.45 14.53
C VAL A 209 -23.05 -14.31 14.73
N VAL A 210 -22.66 -13.13 14.29
CA VAL A 210 -23.48 -11.93 14.32
C VAL A 210 -24.48 -11.98 13.16
N GLU A 211 -25.68 -11.43 13.37
CA GLU A 211 -26.66 -11.29 12.30
C GLU A 211 -26.08 -10.43 11.17
N MET A 212 -26.36 -10.81 9.90
CA MET A 212 -25.94 -10.02 8.75
C MET A 212 -26.50 -8.62 8.84
N MET A 213 -25.62 -7.63 8.73
CA MET A 213 -26.06 -6.25 8.64
C MET A 213 -26.78 -5.97 7.33
N GLU A 214 -27.53 -4.88 7.29
CA GLU A 214 -28.13 -4.40 6.05
C GLU A 214 -27.04 -4.16 5.00
N GLU A 215 -27.30 -4.56 3.75
CA GLU A 215 -26.37 -4.37 2.64
C GLU A 215 -25.93 -2.89 2.46
N THR A 216 -26.79 -1.94 2.83
CA THR A 216 -26.51 -0.50 2.77
C THR A 216 -25.90 0.09 4.05
N ALA A 217 -25.44 -0.72 5.00
CA ALA A 217 -24.92 -0.24 6.29
C ALA A 217 -23.81 0.82 6.17
N TYR A 218 -23.01 0.78 5.11
CA TYR A 218 -21.92 1.73 4.85
C TYR A 218 -22.19 2.72 3.73
N LYS A 219 -23.46 2.88 3.29
CA LYS A 219 -23.81 3.64 2.09
C LYS A 219 -23.23 5.06 2.04
N GLU A 220 -23.25 5.80 3.15
CA GLU A 220 -22.71 7.16 3.19
C GLU A 220 -21.18 7.19 2.94
N ASN A 221 -20.44 6.29 3.57
CA ASN A 221 -18.99 6.19 3.37
C ASN A 221 -18.66 5.68 1.97
N LEU A 222 -19.41 4.69 1.48
CA LEU A 222 -19.30 4.18 0.12
C LEU A 222 -19.48 5.30 -0.91
N GLU A 223 -20.55 6.09 -0.82
CA GLU A 223 -20.83 7.18 -1.77
C GLU A 223 -19.67 8.20 -1.82
N LYS A 224 -19.06 8.50 -0.67
CA LYS A 224 -17.87 9.38 -0.60
C LYS A 224 -16.63 8.73 -1.22
N ASN A 225 -16.38 7.45 -0.96
CA ASN A 225 -15.24 6.72 -1.53
C ASN A 225 -15.39 6.54 -3.05
N ILE A 226 -16.60 6.29 -3.55
CA ILE A 226 -16.91 6.30 -4.99
C ILE A 226 -16.60 7.67 -5.58
N ALA A 227 -17.05 8.76 -4.95
CA ALA A 227 -16.79 10.10 -5.43
C ALA A 227 -15.28 10.43 -5.50
N LEU A 228 -14.49 9.98 -4.51
CA LEU A 228 -13.03 10.14 -4.53
C LEU A 228 -12.41 9.44 -5.75
N LEU A 229 -12.61 8.12 -5.91
CA LEU A 229 -11.96 7.37 -7.00
C LEU A 229 -12.47 7.78 -8.38
N THR A 230 -13.76 8.01 -8.54
CA THR A 230 -14.30 8.43 -9.84
C THR A 230 -13.87 9.86 -10.22
N SER A 231 -13.58 10.72 -9.23
CA SER A 231 -12.97 12.03 -9.48
C SER A 231 -11.55 11.90 -10.04
N GLU A 232 -10.72 11.03 -9.47
CA GLU A 232 -9.37 10.75 -9.98
C GLU A 232 -9.42 10.25 -11.43
N VAL A 233 -10.27 9.25 -11.70
CA VAL A 233 -10.42 8.69 -13.05
C VAL A 233 -10.88 9.76 -14.05
N ALA A 234 -11.88 10.56 -13.68
CA ALA A 234 -12.43 11.61 -14.55
C ALA A 234 -11.43 12.75 -14.83
N ALA A 235 -10.57 13.08 -13.85
CA ALA A 235 -9.57 14.13 -13.98
C ALA A 235 -8.40 13.72 -14.91
N HIS A 236 -8.19 12.42 -15.10
CA HIS A 236 -7.05 11.85 -15.83
C HIS A 236 -7.48 10.93 -16.98
N PRO A 237 -8.20 11.44 -18.01
CA PRO A 237 -8.75 10.63 -19.10
C PRO A 237 -7.69 9.97 -20.00
N ASP A 238 -6.46 10.49 -20.02
CA ASP A 238 -5.33 9.92 -20.78
C ASP A 238 -4.60 8.79 -20.03
N THR A 239 -4.96 8.55 -18.77
CA THR A 239 -4.39 7.48 -17.92
C THR A 239 -5.30 6.26 -17.93
N GLN A 240 -4.73 5.08 -18.14
CA GLN A 240 -5.45 3.81 -18.00
C GLN A 240 -5.44 3.36 -16.53
N PHE A 241 -6.62 3.30 -15.93
CA PHE A 241 -6.80 2.80 -14.57
C PHE A 241 -7.21 1.32 -14.61
N ILE A 242 -6.42 0.48 -13.95
CA ILE A 242 -6.64 -0.96 -13.83
C ILE A 242 -6.87 -1.24 -12.34
N PHE A 243 -8.14 -1.37 -11.98
CA PHE A 243 -8.56 -1.71 -10.62
C PHE A 243 -8.68 -3.22 -10.45
N PHE A 244 -8.41 -3.72 -9.24
CA PHE A 244 -8.69 -5.12 -8.94
C PHE A 244 -8.98 -5.39 -7.47
N TYR A 245 -9.84 -6.38 -7.24
CA TYR A 245 -10.10 -6.96 -5.92
C TYR A 245 -9.16 -8.16 -5.70
N PRO A 246 -8.35 -8.16 -4.62
CA PRO A 246 -7.32 -9.16 -4.39
C PRO A 246 -7.92 -10.48 -3.88
N VAL A 247 -7.18 -11.58 -4.03
CA VAL A 247 -7.59 -12.89 -3.53
C VAL A 247 -7.23 -13.08 -2.06
N TYR A 248 -8.07 -12.59 -1.15
CA TYR A 248 -7.94 -12.91 0.27
C TYR A 248 -8.28 -14.38 0.54
N SER A 249 -7.73 -14.93 1.63
CA SER A 249 -7.93 -16.34 1.95
C SER A 249 -9.37 -16.61 2.40
N MET A 250 -9.75 -17.88 2.37
CA MET A 250 -11.01 -18.35 2.95
C MET A 250 -11.16 -17.97 4.43
N LEU A 251 -10.07 -17.76 5.18
CA LEU A 251 -10.13 -17.38 6.59
C LEU A 251 -10.67 -15.96 6.76
N TRP A 252 -10.34 -15.06 5.84
CA TRP A 252 -10.88 -13.70 5.88
C TRP A 252 -12.39 -13.71 5.61
N TRP A 253 -12.84 -14.46 4.60
CA TRP A 253 -14.26 -14.60 4.31
C TRP A 253 -15.05 -15.31 5.42
N ASP A 254 -14.49 -16.34 6.07
CA ASP A 254 -15.10 -16.91 7.29
C ASP A 254 -15.25 -15.84 8.37
N GLY A 255 -14.23 -15.01 8.60
CA GLY A 255 -14.29 -13.89 9.53
C GLY A 255 -15.40 -12.90 9.21
N ILE A 256 -15.43 -12.39 7.97
CA ILE A 256 -16.41 -11.40 7.50
C ILE A 256 -17.85 -11.92 7.56
N VAL A 257 -18.06 -13.22 7.31
CA VAL A 257 -19.39 -13.82 7.47
C VAL A 257 -19.77 -13.89 8.95
N ARG A 258 -18.84 -14.22 9.84
CA ARG A 258 -19.12 -14.33 11.27
C ARG A 258 -19.35 -12.98 11.94
N THR A 259 -18.72 -11.91 11.46
CA THR A 259 -18.97 -10.54 11.92
C THR A 259 -20.24 -9.92 11.32
N GLY A 260 -20.91 -10.60 10.40
CA GLY A 260 -22.15 -10.13 9.77
C GLY A 260 -21.93 -9.07 8.68
N GLU A 261 -20.69 -8.87 8.21
CA GLU A 261 -20.31 -7.78 7.29
C GLU A 261 -20.41 -8.15 5.80
N ARG A 262 -20.48 -9.45 5.48
CA ARG A 262 -20.40 -9.95 4.09
C ARG A 262 -21.32 -9.21 3.12
N ASP A 263 -22.62 -9.13 3.43
CA ASP A 263 -23.58 -8.58 2.48
C ASP A 263 -23.35 -7.08 2.20
N ALA A 264 -22.88 -6.34 3.21
CA ALA A 264 -22.52 -4.93 3.03
C ALA A 264 -21.24 -4.76 2.19
N TYR A 265 -20.23 -5.62 2.36
CA TYR A 265 -19.01 -5.55 1.55
C TYR A 265 -19.30 -5.92 0.08
N ILE A 266 -20.09 -6.98 -0.14
CA ILE A 266 -20.54 -7.38 -1.48
C ILE A 266 -21.32 -6.25 -2.17
N TYR A 267 -22.22 -5.57 -1.44
CA TYR A 267 -22.95 -4.41 -1.97
C TYR A 267 -22.00 -3.26 -2.34
N ASN A 268 -21.05 -2.93 -1.45
CA ASN A 268 -20.07 -1.87 -1.67
C ASN A 268 -19.22 -2.14 -2.93
N GLU A 269 -18.75 -3.38 -3.11
CA GLU A 269 -17.95 -3.76 -4.28
C GLU A 269 -18.75 -3.65 -5.59
N LYS A 270 -20.03 -4.06 -5.59
CA LYS A 270 -20.90 -3.91 -6.77
C LYS A 270 -21.08 -2.45 -7.16
N GLU A 271 -21.43 -1.59 -6.21
CA GLU A 271 -21.69 -0.18 -6.51
C GLU A 271 -20.41 0.58 -6.90
N MET A 272 -19.27 0.28 -6.25
CA MET A 272 -17.97 0.83 -6.68
C MET A 272 -17.61 0.37 -8.10
N THR A 273 -17.70 -0.94 -8.36
CA THR A 273 -17.39 -1.50 -9.69
C THR A 273 -18.27 -0.89 -10.78
N LYS A 274 -19.58 -0.79 -10.53
CA LYS A 274 -20.53 -0.18 -11.44
C LYS A 274 -20.19 1.27 -11.77
N ALA A 275 -19.79 2.06 -10.76
CA ALA A 275 -19.40 3.45 -10.93
C ALA A 275 -18.11 3.60 -11.75
N LEU A 276 -17.10 2.76 -11.46
CA LEU A 276 -15.82 2.74 -12.17
C LEU A 276 -15.97 2.31 -13.64
N LEU A 277 -16.83 1.32 -13.92
CA LEU A 277 -17.09 0.83 -15.28
C LEU A 277 -17.85 1.81 -16.19
N GLN A 278 -18.22 3.00 -15.70
CA GLN A 278 -18.79 4.07 -16.55
C GLN A 278 -17.72 4.83 -17.36
N TYR A 279 -16.44 4.57 -17.11
CA TYR A 279 -15.32 5.30 -17.70
C TYR A 279 -14.57 4.43 -18.71
N ASP A 280 -14.34 4.96 -19.92
CA ASP A 280 -13.68 4.22 -21.02
C ASP A 280 -12.20 3.91 -20.72
N ASN A 281 -11.56 4.69 -19.85
CA ASN A 281 -10.18 4.51 -19.43
C ASN A 281 -10.02 3.59 -18.20
N VAL A 282 -11.07 2.84 -17.85
CA VAL A 282 -11.09 1.94 -16.69
C VAL A 282 -11.22 0.48 -17.11
N ARG A 283 -10.46 -0.39 -16.41
CA ARG A 283 -10.66 -1.83 -16.38
C ARG A 283 -10.73 -2.28 -14.93
N VAL A 284 -11.62 -3.23 -14.61
CA VAL A 284 -11.79 -3.75 -13.25
C VAL A 284 -11.70 -5.27 -13.26
N PHE A 285 -10.93 -5.85 -12.33
CA PHE A 285 -10.74 -7.29 -12.20
C PHE A 285 -11.17 -7.80 -10.83
N CYS A 286 -11.62 -9.04 -10.75
CA CYS A 286 -11.92 -9.70 -9.48
C CYS A 286 -11.20 -11.04 -9.35
N PHE A 287 -10.40 -11.18 -8.29
CA PHE A 287 -9.70 -12.43 -7.97
C PHE A 287 -10.23 -13.11 -6.70
N GLN A 288 -11.19 -12.51 -6.00
CA GLN A 288 -11.68 -12.99 -4.70
C GLN A 288 -12.33 -14.38 -4.75
N ASN A 289 -12.89 -14.79 -5.89
CA ASN A 289 -13.50 -16.11 -6.10
C ASN A 289 -12.55 -17.10 -6.81
N ASP A 290 -11.24 -16.83 -6.84
CA ASP A 290 -10.26 -17.84 -7.25
C ASP A 290 -10.11 -18.91 -6.16
N ARG A 291 -10.99 -19.91 -6.21
CA ARG A 291 -11.14 -20.91 -5.14
C ARG A 291 -9.88 -21.72 -4.90
N ASP A 292 -9.12 -22.02 -5.95
CA ASP A 292 -7.87 -22.80 -5.85
C ASP A 292 -6.80 -22.02 -5.07
N ILE A 293 -6.77 -20.70 -5.20
CA ILE A 293 -5.87 -19.85 -4.43
C ILE A 293 -6.45 -19.57 -3.04
N ALA A 294 -7.69 -19.07 -2.97
CA ALA A 294 -8.30 -18.61 -1.72
C ALA A 294 -8.41 -19.71 -0.65
N THR A 295 -8.58 -20.97 -1.05
CA THR A 295 -8.63 -22.11 -0.11
C THR A 295 -7.27 -22.74 0.18
N ASN A 296 -6.23 -22.40 -0.58
CA ASN A 296 -4.89 -22.96 -0.39
C ASN A 296 -4.07 -22.11 0.58
N LEU A 297 -4.16 -22.45 1.87
CA LEU A 297 -3.46 -21.75 2.95
C LEU A 297 -1.92 -21.85 2.87
N GLU A 298 -1.35 -22.67 1.98
CA GLU A 298 0.10 -22.67 1.72
C GLU A 298 0.60 -21.32 1.20
N TYR A 299 -0.27 -20.55 0.55
CA TYR A 299 0.08 -19.24 0.00
C TYR A 299 0.01 -18.09 1.01
N TYR A 300 -0.51 -18.31 2.22
CA TYR A 300 -0.88 -17.22 3.11
C TYR A 300 -0.05 -17.20 4.40
N MET A 301 0.27 -15.99 4.88
CA MET A 301 0.86 -15.79 6.21
C MET A 301 -0.21 -15.53 7.27
N ASP A 302 -1.27 -14.81 6.91
CA ASP A 302 -2.45 -14.54 7.73
C ASP A 302 -3.70 -14.60 6.84
N SER A 303 -4.85 -14.11 7.32
CA SER A 303 -6.09 -14.19 6.54
C SER A 303 -6.06 -13.39 5.23
N LEU A 304 -5.15 -12.44 5.07
CA LEU A 304 -5.16 -11.42 4.02
C LEU A 304 -3.89 -11.45 3.15
N HIS A 305 -2.73 -11.62 3.77
CA HIS A 305 -1.43 -11.48 3.12
C HIS A 305 -0.94 -12.80 2.50
N PHE A 306 -0.86 -12.81 1.17
CA PHE A 306 -0.36 -13.92 0.37
C PHE A 306 1.09 -13.74 -0.11
N SER A 307 1.65 -14.82 -0.63
CA SER A 307 3.02 -14.88 -1.15
C SER A 307 3.20 -14.03 -2.42
N PRO A 308 4.43 -13.56 -2.72
CA PRO A 308 4.72 -12.80 -3.94
C PRO A 308 4.33 -13.51 -5.24
N GLU A 309 4.28 -14.84 -5.23
CA GLU A 309 3.86 -15.65 -6.38
C GLU A 309 2.39 -15.38 -6.75
N ILE A 310 1.53 -15.14 -5.76
CA ILE A 310 0.13 -14.77 -5.99
C ILE A 310 0.01 -13.33 -6.51
N ASN A 311 0.84 -12.39 -6.03
CA ASN A 311 0.92 -11.05 -6.64
C ASN A 311 1.26 -11.13 -8.14
N LYS A 312 2.27 -11.94 -8.50
CA LYS A 312 2.67 -12.13 -9.91
C LYS A 312 1.57 -12.82 -10.72
N LEU A 313 0.94 -13.85 -10.18
CA LEU A 313 -0.16 -14.55 -10.84
C LEU A 313 -1.34 -13.63 -11.16
N MET A 314 -1.76 -12.78 -10.21
CA MET A 314 -2.82 -11.80 -10.47
C MET A 314 -2.43 -10.81 -11.57
N LEU A 315 -1.18 -10.33 -11.60
CA LEU A 315 -0.69 -9.50 -12.69
C LEU A 315 -0.75 -10.22 -14.04
N ASP A 316 -0.30 -11.47 -14.09
CA ASP A 316 -0.31 -12.26 -15.33
C ASP A 316 -1.75 -12.49 -15.84
N LYS A 317 -2.70 -12.72 -14.91
CA LYS A 317 -4.14 -12.77 -15.23
C LYS A 317 -4.67 -11.44 -15.76
N MET A 318 -4.31 -10.31 -15.15
CA MET A 318 -4.70 -8.98 -15.65
C MET A 318 -4.19 -8.73 -17.07
N VAL A 319 -2.95 -9.12 -17.36
CA VAL A 319 -2.35 -9.02 -18.71
C VAL A 319 -3.11 -9.90 -19.71
N ALA A 320 -3.53 -11.10 -19.29
CA ALA A 320 -4.31 -12.02 -20.11
C ALA A 320 -5.79 -11.63 -20.28
N GLY A 321 -6.29 -10.65 -19.51
CA GLY A 321 -7.72 -10.32 -19.46
C GLY A 321 -8.56 -11.31 -18.64
N GLU A 322 -7.93 -12.17 -17.86
CA GLU A 322 -8.60 -13.16 -17.03
C GLU A 322 -9.14 -12.51 -15.74
N GLY A 323 -10.43 -12.69 -15.47
CA GLY A 323 -11.11 -12.09 -14.31
C GLY A 323 -11.58 -10.65 -14.54
N GLU A 324 -11.52 -10.14 -15.77
CA GLU A 324 -12.02 -8.81 -16.13
C GLU A 324 -13.55 -8.74 -16.02
N MET A 325 -14.04 -7.70 -15.35
CA MET A 325 -15.45 -7.39 -15.18
C MET A 325 -15.88 -6.31 -16.17
N THR A 326 -17.13 -6.39 -16.58
CA THR A 326 -17.83 -5.51 -17.51
C THR A 326 -19.22 -5.21 -16.95
N LEU A 327 -19.90 -4.20 -17.51
CA LEU A 327 -21.27 -3.87 -17.09
C LEU A 327 -22.26 -5.05 -17.26
N ASP A 328 -21.95 -6.02 -18.13
CA ASP A 328 -22.81 -7.17 -18.40
C ASP A 328 -22.61 -8.32 -17.40
N ASN A 329 -21.46 -8.41 -16.72
CA ASN A 329 -21.12 -9.59 -15.89
C ASN A 329 -20.67 -9.27 -14.45
N TYR A 330 -20.39 -8.01 -14.09
CA TYR A 330 -19.80 -7.70 -12.78
C TYR A 330 -20.67 -8.17 -11.60
N GLU A 331 -21.99 -8.08 -11.71
CA GLU A 331 -22.91 -8.55 -10.66
C GLU A 331 -22.81 -10.06 -10.46
N GLU A 332 -22.80 -10.85 -11.55
CA GLU A 332 -22.65 -12.31 -11.50
C GLU A 332 -21.31 -12.72 -10.88
N VAL A 333 -20.22 -12.03 -11.27
CA VAL A 333 -18.89 -12.30 -10.73
C VAL A 333 -18.83 -12.06 -9.22
N ILE A 334 -19.36 -10.93 -8.76
CA ILE A 334 -19.35 -10.55 -7.34
C ILE A 334 -20.37 -11.40 -6.54
N ASP A 335 -21.50 -11.78 -7.11
CA ASP A 335 -22.42 -12.75 -6.49
C ASP A 335 -21.75 -14.13 -6.33
N GLY A 336 -20.90 -14.53 -7.27
CA GLY A 336 -20.07 -15.73 -7.12
C GLY A 336 -19.13 -15.68 -5.91
N VAL A 337 -18.65 -14.50 -5.51
CA VAL A 337 -17.87 -14.28 -4.28
C VAL A 337 -18.76 -14.47 -3.05
N LYS A 338 -19.99 -13.94 -3.07
CA LYS A 338 -20.98 -14.17 -2.01
C LYS A 338 -21.26 -15.66 -1.81
N ASP A 339 -21.58 -16.37 -2.88
CA ASP A 339 -21.85 -17.83 -2.85
C ASP A 339 -20.63 -18.62 -2.37
N PHE A 340 -19.42 -18.20 -2.77
CA PHE A 340 -18.19 -18.81 -2.29
C PHE A 340 -18.01 -18.64 -0.79
N SER A 341 -18.25 -17.44 -0.24
CA SER A 341 -18.18 -17.22 1.21
C SER A 341 -19.19 -18.06 2.00
N GLU A 342 -20.37 -18.35 1.43
CA GLU A 342 -21.34 -19.30 2.01
C GLU A 342 -20.82 -20.72 2.02
N THR A 343 -20.19 -21.14 0.91
CA THR A 343 -19.52 -22.45 0.81
C THR A 343 -18.40 -22.56 1.85
N ILE A 344 -17.64 -21.47 2.07
CA ILE A 344 -16.55 -21.45 3.04
C ILE A 344 -17.06 -21.78 4.44
N VAL A 345 -18.08 -21.07 4.93
CA VAL A 345 -18.54 -21.23 6.31
C VAL A 345 -19.34 -22.52 6.54
N ASN A 346 -20.01 -23.03 5.51
CA ASN A 346 -20.87 -24.21 5.62
C ASN A 346 -20.17 -25.52 5.26
N GLU A 347 -19.02 -25.48 4.58
CA GLU A 347 -18.35 -26.68 4.08
C GLU A 347 -16.83 -26.65 4.30
N LEU A 348 -16.14 -25.59 3.84
CA LEU A 348 -14.67 -25.61 3.72
C LEU A 348 -13.96 -25.36 5.04
N ILE A 349 -14.55 -24.59 5.96
CA ILE A 349 -13.96 -24.32 7.27
C ILE A 349 -14.18 -25.49 8.25
N ILE A 350 -15.23 -26.29 8.06
CA ILE A 350 -15.64 -27.36 8.97
C ILE A 350 -14.51 -28.37 9.26
N PRO A 351 -13.74 -28.87 8.26
CA PRO A 351 -12.64 -29.79 8.52
C PRO A 351 -11.54 -29.23 9.42
N TYR A 352 -11.36 -27.91 9.48
CA TYR A 352 -10.39 -27.26 10.38
C TYR A 352 -10.94 -27.17 11.80
N GLU A 353 -12.25 -26.93 11.93
CA GLU A 353 -12.96 -26.94 13.22
C GLU A 353 -12.98 -28.34 13.85
N GLU A 354 -13.33 -29.38 13.08
CA GLU A 354 -13.37 -30.77 13.55
C GLU A 354 -12.00 -31.31 13.99
N LYS A 355 -10.91 -30.76 13.44
CA LYS A 355 -9.53 -31.12 13.76
C LYS A 355 -8.91 -30.25 14.86
N ASP A 356 -9.68 -29.34 15.47
CA ASP A 356 -9.21 -28.42 16.51
C ASP A 356 -8.02 -27.56 16.04
N MET A 357 -8.06 -27.11 14.78
CA MET A 357 -7.01 -26.30 14.15
C MET A 357 -7.28 -24.79 14.22
N LEU A 358 -8.46 -24.38 14.68
CA LEU A 358 -8.87 -22.97 14.73
C LEU A 358 -8.63 -22.38 16.10
N THR A 359 -8.01 -21.20 16.12
CA THR A 359 -7.92 -20.38 17.34
C THR A 359 -9.14 -19.48 17.41
N TYR A 360 -9.74 -19.34 18.59
CA TYR A 360 -10.90 -18.48 18.80
C TYR A 360 -10.51 -17.21 19.56
N GLU A 361 -11.22 -16.12 19.30
CA GLU A 361 -11.08 -14.89 20.09
C GLU A 361 -11.35 -15.13 21.58
N ILE A 362 -10.64 -14.37 22.42
CA ILE A 362 -10.84 -14.35 23.87
C ILE A 362 -12.01 -13.40 24.14
N THR A 363 -13.14 -13.93 24.56
CA THR A 363 -14.26 -13.14 25.09
C THR A 363 -13.97 -12.81 26.56
N GLU A 364 -13.85 -11.52 26.90
CA GLU A 364 -13.77 -11.04 28.29
C GLU A 364 -15.09 -11.24 29.06
#